data_AF-A0ABD3XSZ8-F1
#
_entry.id   AF-A0ABD3XSZ8-F1
#
_cell.length_a   1.000
_cell.length_b   1.000
_cell.length_c   1.000
_cell.angle_alpha   90.00
_cell.angle_beta   90.00
_cell.angle_gamma   90.00
#
_symmetry.space_group_name_H-M   'P 1'
#
loop_
_entity.id
_entity.type
_entity.pdbx_description
1 polymer ?
#
loop_
_entity_poly.entity_id
_entity_poly.type
_entity_poly.pdbx_seq_one_letter_code
_entity_poly.pdbx_strand_id
1 'polypeptide(L)'
;MPFYSAATTWGTKNEQTAKMEYSALVTSKHVNYKLVDSGLIINERYLQFGASPDGMISCECCGDGCLEIKCPYSMKEKPILDAPWWQLINNKLTIDCKHTYYYLTYMPTPDEEKMQMQMFLSDRQYCDFYVWCPHGHHYELLEFHSKCVMPELLCQYFSRRQVLSPIAVTGKEQIPISTQSDRKYCICGGDDDGRKMIKCESENCTKVWFHTSCIKLKHVPKGKWYCGKCK
;
A
#
# COMPACT_ATOMS: atom_id res chain seq x y z
N MET A 1 -13.60 -16.10 -16.11
CA MET A 1 -14.84 -15.31 -16.31
C MET A 1 -14.61 -13.95 -15.68
N PRO A 2 -14.89 -12.82 -16.36
CA PRO A 2 -14.76 -11.51 -15.74
C PRO A 2 -15.78 -11.39 -14.60
N PHE A 3 -15.39 -10.73 -13.52
CA PHE A 3 -16.28 -10.46 -12.40
C PHE A 3 -17.27 -9.37 -12.82
N TYR A 4 -18.55 -9.72 -12.99
CA TYR A 4 -19.60 -8.77 -13.35
C TYR A 4 -20.53 -8.55 -12.16
N SER A 5 -20.60 -7.30 -11.71
CA SER A 5 -21.59 -6.84 -10.73
C SER A 5 -22.19 -5.52 -11.20
N ALA A 6 -23.38 -5.17 -10.70
CA ALA A 6 -24.00 -3.87 -11.00
C ALA A 6 -23.08 -2.70 -10.63
N ALA A 7 -22.27 -2.86 -9.57
CA ALA A 7 -21.29 -1.87 -9.16
C ALA A 7 -20.10 -1.77 -10.13
N THR A 8 -19.57 -2.90 -10.58
CA THR A 8 -18.47 -2.93 -11.56
C THR A 8 -18.89 -2.34 -12.90
N THR A 9 -20.08 -2.72 -13.41
CA THR A 9 -20.62 -2.17 -14.67
C THR A 9 -20.85 -0.66 -14.57
N TRP A 10 -21.40 -0.18 -13.44
CA TRP A 10 -21.58 1.24 -13.20
C TRP A 10 -20.25 1.99 -13.15
N GLY A 11 -19.26 1.43 -12.46
CA GLY A 11 -17.92 2.00 -12.37
C GLY A 11 -17.30 2.18 -13.75
N THR A 12 -17.19 1.09 -14.51
CA THR A 12 -16.60 1.09 -15.86
C THR A 12 -17.36 2.01 -16.82
N LYS A 13 -18.69 2.09 -16.74
CA LYS A 13 -19.48 2.95 -17.62
C LYS A 13 -19.23 4.44 -17.38
N ASN A 14 -19.00 4.83 -16.13
CA ASN A 14 -18.92 6.25 -15.74
C ASN A 14 -17.48 6.75 -15.54
N GLU A 15 -16.49 5.86 -15.48
CA GLU A 15 -15.09 6.22 -15.32
C GLU A 15 -14.63 7.25 -16.35
N GLN A 16 -15.01 7.09 -17.62
CA GLN A 16 -14.65 8.05 -18.66
C GLN A 16 -15.24 9.44 -18.42
N THR A 17 -16.50 9.50 -17.98
CA THR A 17 -17.16 10.76 -17.61
C THR A 17 -16.46 11.41 -16.43
N ALA A 18 -16.16 10.63 -15.40
CA ALA A 18 -15.42 11.08 -14.23
C ALA A 18 -14.03 11.63 -14.60
N LYS A 19 -13.29 10.95 -15.49
CA LYS A 19 -12.01 11.42 -16.03
C LYS A 19 -12.13 12.77 -16.74
N MET A 20 -13.15 12.94 -17.57
CA MET A 20 -13.39 14.19 -18.30
C MET A 20 -13.69 15.36 -17.34
N GLU A 21 -14.57 15.15 -16.37
CA GLU A 21 -14.92 16.17 -15.36
C GLU A 21 -13.74 16.51 -14.45
N TYR A 22 -13.01 15.50 -13.99
CA TYR A 22 -11.78 15.68 -13.22
C TYR A 22 -10.75 16.50 -14.02
N SER A 23 -10.49 16.12 -15.27
CA SER A 23 -9.54 16.81 -16.13
C SER A 23 -9.91 18.28 -16.31
N ALA A 24 -11.19 18.59 -16.52
CA ALA A 24 -11.68 19.96 -16.61
C ALA A 24 -11.45 20.77 -15.31
N LEU A 25 -11.60 20.13 -14.15
CA LEU A 25 -11.41 20.75 -12.84
C LEU A 25 -9.93 21.07 -12.55
N VAL A 26 -9.01 20.19 -12.92
CA VAL A 26 -7.58 20.35 -12.60
C VAL A 26 -6.79 21.08 -13.67
N THR A 27 -7.17 21.01 -14.95
CA THR A 27 -6.41 21.63 -16.06
C THR A 27 -6.14 23.12 -15.84
N SER A 28 -7.09 23.85 -15.24
CA SER A 28 -6.92 25.28 -14.94
C SER A 28 -5.89 25.59 -13.84
N LYS A 29 -5.54 24.60 -13.02
CA LYS A 29 -4.64 24.74 -11.86
C LYS A 29 -3.20 24.32 -12.15
N HIS A 30 -2.95 23.70 -13.31
CA HIS A 30 -1.65 23.11 -13.65
C HIS A 30 -1.08 23.70 -14.95
N VAL A 31 0.25 23.70 -15.03
CA VAL A 31 1.00 24.15 -16.23
C VAL A 31 1.39 22.93 -17.06
N ASN A 32 1.09 22.96 -18.37
CA ASN A 32 1.35 21.86 -19.32
C ASN A 32 0.85 20.50 -18.81
N TYR A 33 -0.38 20.51 -18.27
CA TYR A 33 -1.03 19.32 -17.72
C TYR A 33 -1.31 18.27 -18.79
N LYS A 34 -0.96 17.03 -18.50
CA LYS A 34 -1.24 15.87 -19.32
C LYS A 34 -1.78 14.74 -18.44
N LEU A 35 -2.92 14.20 -18.84
CA LEU A 35 -3.49 12.96 -18.29
C LEU A 35 -3.43 11.88 -19.38
N VAL A 36 -2.83 10.74 -19.06
CA VAL A 36 -2.73 9.59 -19.98
C VAL A 36 -3.32 8.36 -19.30
N ASP A 37 -4.06 7.56 -20.04
CA ASP A 37 -4.54 6.27 -19.52
C ASP A 37 -3.36 5.34 -19.19
N SER A 38 -3.49 4.60 -18.09
CA SER A 38 -2.54 3.57 -17.68
C SER A 38 -3.07 2.17 -17.96
N GLY A 39 -2.13 1.25 -18.25
CA GLY A 39 -2.39 -0.19 -18.19
C GLY A 39 -1.88 -0.79 -16.90
N LEU A 40 -1.72 -2.11 -16.89
CA LEU A 40 -1.03 -2.81 -15.80
C LEU A 40 0.46 -2.47 -15.80
N ILE A 41 0.92 -1.80 -14.75
CA ILE A 41 2.31 -1.50 -14.46
C ILE A 41 2.84 -2.63 -13.57
N ILE A 42 3.85 -3.36 -14.04
CA ILE A 42 4.51 -4.42 -13.27
C ILE A 42 5.84 -3.90 -12.77
N ASN A 43 6.18 -4.18 -11.51
CA ASN A 43 7.48 -3.81 -10.99
C ASN A 43 8.58 -4.65 -11.65
N GLU A 44 9.61 -4.02 -12.22
CA GLU A 44 10.74 -4.74 -12.82
C GLU A 44 11.53 -5.58 -11.80
N ARG A 45 11.55 -5.17 -10.53
CA ARG A 45 12.28 -5.89 -9.46
C ARG A 45 11.42 -6.92 -8.74
N TYR A 46 10.12 -6.69 -8.70
CA TYR A 46 9.15 -7.55 -8.04
C TYR A 46 7.99 -7.87 -8.97
N LEU A 47 8.23 -8.75 -9.93
CA LEU A 47 7.27 -9.10 -10.99
C LEU A 47 5.92 -9.61 -10.45
N GLN A 48 5.86 -10.04 -9.19
CA GLN A 48 4.63 -10.42 -8.50
C GLN A 48 3.73 -9.25 -8.10
N PHE A 49 4.24 -8.01 -8.15
CA PHE A 49 3.47 -6.82 -7.82
C PHE A 49 3.21 -6.01 -9.07
N GLY A 50 1.94 -5.64 -9.23
CA GLY A 50 1.48 -4.76 -10.27
C GLY A 50 0.44 -3.78 -9.75
N ALA A 51 0.37 -2.65 -10.41
CA ALA A 51 -0.57 -1.57 -10.16
C ALA A 51 -1.25 -1.19 -11.47
N SER A 52 -2.50 -0.75 -11.40
CA SER A 52 -3.21 -0.21 -12.55
C SER A 52 -3.89 1.08 -12.11
N PRO A 53 -3.17 2.22 -12.15
CA PRO A 53 -3.80 3.51 -11.93
C PRO A 53 -4.89 3.75 -12.96
N ASP A 54 -5.86 4.59 -12.62
CA ASP A 54 -6.91 4.98 -13.56
C ASP A 54 -6.38 6.04 -14.54
N GLY A 55 -5.34 6.78 -14.16
CA GLY A 55 -4.58 7.62 -15.07
C GLY A 55 -3.21 8.03 -14.54
N MET A 56 -2.37 8.51 -15.46
CA MET A 56 -1.03 9.03 -15.20
C MET A 56 -1.02 10.52 -15.46
N ILE A 57 -0.63 11.29 -14.44
CA ILE A 57 -0.59 12.75 -14.49
C ILE A 57 0.86 13.18 -14.71
N SER A 58 1.07 14.14 -15.60
CA SER A 58 2.34 14.85 -15.74
C SER A 58 2.07 16.33 -15.91
N CYS A 59 2.74 17.16 -15.12
CA CYS A 59 2.65 18.61 -15.23
C CYS A 59 3.99 19.25 -14.80
N GLU A 60 4.27 20.45 -15.30
CA GLU A 60 5.53 21.14 -14.99
C GLU A 60 5.59 21.70 -13.56
N CYS A 61 4.44 22.01 -12.97
CA CYS A 61 4.38 22.65 -11.65
C CYS A 61 4.44 21.65 -10.48
N CYS A 62 3.89 20.44 -10.63
CA CYS A 62 3.82 19.44 -9.56
C CYS A 62 4.60 18.15 -9.90
N GLY A 63 5.12 18.03 -11.12
CA GLY A 63 5.77 16.81 -11.59
C GLY A 63 4.78 15.70 -11.93
N ASP A 64 5.25 14.46 -11.80
CA ASP A 64 4.48 13.27 -12.18
C ASP A 64 3.69 12.68 -11.01
N GLY A 65 2.40 12.45 -11.25
CA GLY A 65 1.46 11.84 -10.33
C GLY A 65 0.66 10.70 -10.97
N CYS A 66 -0.24 10.11 -10.20
CA CYS A 66 -1.25 9.17 -10.70
C CYS A 66 -2.66 9.56 -10.23
N LEU A 67 -3.66 9.00 -10.90
CA LEU A 67 -5.07 9.26 -10.65
C LEU A 67 -5.76 7.96 -10.27
N GLU A 68 -6.53 7.97 -9.19
CA GLU A 68 -7.47 6.92 -8.80
C GLU A 68 -8.88 7.50 -8.79
N ILE A 69 -9.78 6.90 -9.56
CA ILE A 69 -11.18 7.29 -9.70
C ILE A 69 -12.09 6.23 -9.08
N LYS A 70 -13.04 6.67 -8.26
CA LYS A 70 -14.12 5.83 -7.78
C LYS A 70 -15.47 6.37 -8.24
N CYS A 71 -16.26 5.50 -8.85
CA CYS A 71 -17.66 5.75 -9.19
C CYS A 71 -18.55 4.82 -8.36
N PRO A 72 -18.89 5.15 -7.11
CA PRO A 72 -19.65 4.27 -6.23
C PRO A 72 -21.11 4.13 -6.67
N TYR A 73 -21.56 2.88 -6.88
CA TYR A 73 -22.94 2.58 -7.30
C TYR A 73 -24.00 3.06 -6.30
N SER A 74 -23.68 3.06 -5.01
CA SER A 74 -24.57 3.54 -3.95
C SER A 74 -24.92 5.02 -4.09
N MET A 75 -24.13 5.80 -4.84
CA MET A 75 -24.30 7.25 -5.04
C MET A 75 -24.93 7.62 -6.37
N LYS A 76 -25.40 6.64 -7.16
CA LYS A 76 -25.97 6.90 -8.49
C LYS A 76 -27.11 7.95 -8.48
N GLU A 77 -27.97 7.93 -7.46
CA GLU A 77 -29.11 8.85 -7.30
C GLU A 77 -28.95 9.82 -6.10
N LYS A 78 -27.81 9.79 -5.40
CA LYS A 78 -27.63 10.53 -4.15
C LYS A 78 -26.58 11.63 -4.34
N PRO A 79 -26.73 12.80 -3.70
CA PRO A 79 -25.68 13.80 -3.66
C PRO A 79 -24.46 13.25 -2.94
N ILE A 80 -23.26 13.67 -3.35
CA ILE A 80 -22.02 13.15 -2.77
C ILE A 80 -21.97 13.35 -1.25
N LEU A 81 -22.61 14.39 -0.71
CA LEU A 81 -22.69 14.71 0.71
C LEU A 81 -23.43 13.65 1.55
N ASP A 82 -24.30 12.85 0.93
CA ASP A 82 -25.04 11.76 1.60
C ASP A 82 -24.24 10.45 1.63
N ALA A 83 -22.97 10.47 1.24
CA ALA A 83 -22.18 9.26 1.20
C ALA A 83 -21.99 8.67 2.62
N PRO A 84 -22.18 7.35 2.78
CA PRO A 84 -22.16 6.71 4.11
C PRO A 84 -20.76 6.63 4.73
N TRP A 85 -19.72 6.85 3.94
CA TRP A 85 -18.33 6.89 4.40
C TRP A 85 -17.88 8.29 4.81
N TRP A 86 -18.79 9.26 4.98
CA TRP A 86 -18.40 10.53 5.58
C TRP A 86 -18.30 10.43 7.10
N GLN A 87 -17.16 10.86 7.63
CA GLN A 87 -16.97 11.11 9.05
C GLN A 87 -16.71 12.61 9.27
N LEU A 88 -17.43 13.21 10.22
CA LEU A 88 -17.16 14.58 10.64
C LEU A 88 -16.02 14.56 11.68
N ILE A 89 -14.86 15.09 11.33
CA ILE A 89 -13.70 15.24 12.22
C ILE A 89 -13.32 16.73 12.26
N ASN A 90 -13.33 17.35 13.44
CA ASN A 90 -12.99 18.78 13.61
C ASN A 90 -13.76 19.71 12.67
N ASN A 91 -15.08 19.48 12.50
CA ASN A 91 -15.95 20.22 11.57
C ASN A 91 -15.57 20.11 10.08
N LYS A 92 -14.69 19.17 9.71
CA LYS A 92 -14.38 18.81 8.32
C LYS A 92 -14.97 17.44 8.01
N LEU A 93 -15.74 17.34 6.93
CA LEU A 93 -16.16 16.06 6.37
C LEU A 93 -14.93 15.38 5.76
N THR A 94 -14.53 14.25 6.32
CA THR A 94 -13.41 13.41 5.88
C THR A 94 -13.92 12.00 5.63
N ILE A 95 -13.24 11.22 4.79
CA ILE A 95 -13.63 9.83 4.56
C ILE A 95 -13.40 9.01 5.84
N ASP A 96 -14.37 8.16 6.20
CA ASP A 96 -14.34 7.27 7.35
C ASP A 96 -13.35 6.13 7.10
N CYS A 97 -12.15 6.29 7.65
CA CYS A 97 -11.05 5.34 7.54
C CYS A 97 -11.28 4.02 8.31
N LYS A 98 -12.47 3.79 8.92
CA LYS A 98 -12.66 2.72 9.93
C LYS A 98 -13.16 1.36 9.42
N HIS A 99 -13.34 1.16 8.11
CA HIS A 99 -13.54 -0.17 7.52
C HIS A 99 -12.29 -0.53 6.69
N THR A 100 -11.44 -1.51 6.99
CA THR A 100 -11.55 -2.74 7.81
C THR A 100 -10.19 -3.06 8.47
N TYR A 101 -10.18 -3.11 9.81
CA TYR A 101 -9.14 -3.63 10.74
C TYR A 101 -7.92 -2.75 11.15
N TYR A 102 -8.14 -1.89 12.17
CA TYR A 102 -7.30 -1.50 13.34
C TYR A 102 -5.82 -2.02 13.41
N TYR A 103 -4.76 -1.29 13.80
CA TYR A 103 -4.55 -0.30 14.88
C TYR A 103 -3.16 0.39 14.74
N LEU A 104 -3.06 1.63 15.28
CA LEU A 104 -1.88 2.45 15.68
C LEU A 104 -1.44 3.59 14.75
N THR A 105 -1.93 4.80 15.10
CA THR A 105 -1.37 6.13 14.80
C THR A 105 -0.88 6.35 13.36
N TYR A 106 -1.80 6.77 12.47
CA TYR A 106 -1.65 6.85 11.01
C TYR A 106 -1.65 5.48 10.32
N MET A 107 -2.78 4.77 10.38
CA MET A 107 -3.05 3.64 9.47
C MET A 107 -3.83 4.20 8.27
N PRO A 108 -3.34 4.05 7.03
CA PRO A 108 -4.03 4.52 5.84
C PRO A 108 -5.33 3.74 5.60
N THR A 109 -6.30 4.30 4.89
CA THR A 109 -7.46 3.51 4.41
C THR A 109 -7.01 2.43 3.41
N PRO A 110 -7.80 1.36 3.17
CA PRO A 110 -7.46 0.38 2.13
C PRO A 110 -7.25 0.99 0.74
N ASP A 111 -7.99 2.05 0.41
CA ASP A 111 -7.79 2.80 -0.85
C ASP A 111 -6.49 3.61 -0.79
N GLU A 112 -6.13 4.21 0.34
CA GLU A 112 -4.84 4.88 0.52
C GLU A 112 -3.67 3.91 0.40
N GLU A 113 -3.73 2.72 1.01
CA GLU A 113 -2.69 1.69 0.84
C GLU A 113 -2.55 1.27 -0.62
N LYS A 114 -3.69 1.11 -1.34
CA LYS A 114 -3.68 0.85 -2.79
C LYS A 114 -2.97 1.99 -3.51
N MET A 115 -3.34 3.24 -3.27
CA MET A 115 -2.73 4.41 -3.93
C MET A 115 -1.24 4.54 -3.60
N GLN A 116 -0.82 4.29 -2.36
CA GLN A 116 0.59 4.26 -1.95
C GLN A 116 1.38 3.18 -2.68
N MET A 117 0.81 1.98 -2.82
CA MET A 117 1.40 0.91 -3.62
C MET A 117 1.50 1.30 -5.10
N GLN A 118 0.46 1.93 -5.66
CA GLN A 118 0.47 2.39 -7.05
C GLN A 118 1.54 3.44 -7.29
N MET A 119 1.67 4.44 -6.41
CA MET A 119 2.73 5.43 -6.45
C MET A 119 4.12 4.80 -6.37
N PHE A 120 4.31 3.83 -5.48
CA PHE A 120 5.58 3.10 -5.37
C PHE A 120 5.93 2.32 -6.64
N LEU A 121 4.95 1.63 -7.22
CA LEU A 121 5.16 0.79 -8.39
C LEU A 121 5.36 1.59 -9.69
N SER A 122 4.81 2.80 -9.74
CA SER A 122 4.88 3.67 -10.92
C SER A 122 5.82 4.87 -10.77
N ASP A 123 6.58 4.93 -9.67
CA ASP A 123 7.51 6.01 -9.32
C ASP A 123 6.86 7.41 -9.38
N ARG A 124 5.78 7.58 -8.61
CA ARG A 124 4.98 8.82 -8.56
C ARG A 124 5.04 9.48 -7.19
N GLN A 125 4.97 10.80 -7.19
CA GLN A 125 5.13 11.61 -5.98
C GLN A 125 3.80 11.82 -5.24
N TYR A 126 2.70 11.77 -5.97
CA TYR A 126 1.35 11.95 -5.44
C TYR A 126 0.32 11.15 -6.23
N CYS A 127 -0.83 10.94 -5.61
CA CYS A 127 -2.00 10.36 -6.21
C CYS A 127 -3.19 11.30 -5.97
N ASP A 128 -3.86 11.70 -7.04
CA ASP A 128 -5.16 12.36 -6.96
C ASP A 128 -6.25 11.31 -6.78
N PHE A 129 -7.00 11.42 -5.70
CA PHE A 129 -8.16 10.59 -5.41
C PHE A 129 -9.43 11.35 -5.76
N TYR A 130 -10.18 10.83 -6.74
CA TYR A 130 -11.39 11.47 -7.25
C TYR A 130 -12.60 10.54 -7.15
N VAL A 131 -13.58 10.92 -6.34
CA VAL A 131 -14.85 10.19 -6.23
C VAL A 131 -15.92 10.94 -7.00
N TRP A 132 -16.53 10.29 -7.98
CA TRP A 132 -17.51 10.90 -8.86
C TRP A 132 -18.90 10.27 -8.70
N CYS A 133 -19.93 11.12 -8.71
CA CYS A 133 -21.32 10.72 -8.91
C CYS A 133 -22.06 11.79 -9.73
N PRO A 134 -23.23 11.48 -10.31
CA PRO A 134 -23.99 12.45 -11.10
C PRO A 134 -24.39 13.72 -10.34
N HIS A 135 -24.41 13.65 -9.01
CA HIS A 135 -24.87 14.72 -8.12
C HIS A 135 -23.72 15.33 -7.30
N GLY A 136 -22.48 15.24 -7.78
CA GLY A 136 -21.32 15.88 -7.17
C GLY A 136 -20.07 15.03 -7.20
N HIS A 137 -18.98 15.60 -6.70
CA HIS A 137 -17.69 14.92 -6.65
C HIS A 137 -16.94 15.22 -5.35
N HIS A 138 -15.94 14.40 -5.07
CA HIS A 138 -14.95 14.64 -4.04
C HIS A 138 -13.55 14.53 -4.64
N TYR A 139 -12.66 15.41 -4.21
CA TYR A 139 -11.27 15.47 -4.66
C TYR A 139 -10.36 15.57 -3.43
N GLU A 140 -9.36 14.70 -3.38
CA GLU A 140 -8.33 14.69 -2.36
C GLU A 140 -6.96 14.38 -2.98
N LEU A 141 -5.94 15.14 -2.59
CA LEU A 141 -4.55 14.92 -3.00
C LEU A 141 -3.84 14.12 -1.92
N LEU A 142 -3.25 12.98 -2.31
CA LEU A 142 -2.47 12.14 -1.42
C LEU A 142 -1.00 12.15 -1.82
N GLU A 143 -0.14 12.57 -0.89
CA GLU A 143 1.30 12.53 -1.08
C GLU A 143 1.87 11.13 -0.82
N PHE A 144 2.96 10.80 -1.50
CA PHE A 144 3.63 9.52 -1.30
C PHE A 144 4.28 9.45 0.09
N HIS A 145 3.82 8.50 0.90
CA HIS A 145 4.35 8.20 2.21
C HIS A 145 4.90 6.78 2.23
N SER A 146 6.22 6.68 2.19
CA SER A 146 6.93 5.40 2.22
C SER A 146 6.48 4.51 3.39
N LYS A 147 6.23 5.06 4.58
CA LYS A 147 5.82 4.27 5.75
C LYS A 147 4.51 3.45 5.55
N CYS A 148 3.70 3.79 4.56
CA CYS A 148 2.41 3.17 4.28
C CYS A 148 2.49 2.02 3.26
N VAL A 149 3.59 1.93 2.50
CA VAL A 149 3.85 0.81 1.59
C VAL A 149 4.46 -0.31 2.41
N MET A 150 3.91 -1.54 2.35
CA MET A 150 4.32 -2.70 3.16
C MET A 150 5.79 -2.60 3.63
N PRO A 151 6.04 -2.42 4.93
CA PRO A 151 7.38 -2.27 5.48
C PRO A 151 8.35 -3.36 5.02
N GLU A 152 7.85 -4.56 4.74
CA GLU A 152 8.59 -5.72 4.24
C GLU A 152 9.17 -5.50 2.84
N LEU A 153 8.46 -4.79 1.95
CA LEU A 153 8.93 -4.43 0.60
C LEU A 153 9.95 -3.29 0.66
N LEU A 154 9.68 -2.28 1.48
CA LEU A 154 10.55 -1.11 1.59
C LEU A 154 11.83 -1.38 2.36
N CYS A 155 11.81 -2.27 3.35
CA CYS A 155 13.03 -2.66 4.06
C CYS A 155 14.06 -3.22 3.07
N GLN A 156 13.64 -3.98 2.05
CA GLN A 156 14.54 -4.39 0.97
C GLN A 156 14.93 -3.24 0.04
N TYR A 157 14.00 -2.33 -0.31
CA TYR A 157 14.27 -1.17 -1.16
C TYR A 157 15.32 -0.21 -0.57
N PHE A 158 15.22 0.10 0.73
CA PHE A 158 16.18 0.97 1.44
C PHE A 158 17.46 0.25 1.86
N SER A 159 17.41 -1.08 2.07
CA SER A 159 18.61 -1.86 2.44
C SER A 159 19.46 -2.31 1.24
N ARG A 160 18.92 -2.26 0.00
CA ARG A 160 19.64 -2.69 -1.23
C ARG A 160 20.27 -1.55 -2.03
N ARG A 161 20.69 -0.44 -1.41
CA ARG A 161 21.43 0.62 -2.14
C ARG A 161 22.93 0.34 -2.32
N GLN A 162 23.38 -0.90 -2.14
CA GLN A 162 24.68 -1.37 -2.62
C GLN A 162 24.50 -2.73 -3.30
N VAL A 163 25.18 -2.91 -4.43
CA VAL A 163 25.24 -4.10 -5.29
C VAL A 163 24.09 -4.25 -6.31
N LEU A 164 24.11 -3.41 -7.34
CA LEU A 164 23.86 -3.88 -8.70
C LEU A 164 24.84 -3.15 -9.63
N SER A 165 25.97 -3.79 -9.92
CA SER A 165 26.66 -3.55 -11.20
C SER A 165 25.84 -4.25 -12.30
N PRO A 166 25.72 -3.66 -13.50
CA PRO A 166 24.92 -4.25 -14.56
C PRO A 166 25.67 -5.45 -15.15
N ILE A 167 25.13 -6.65 -15.00
CA ILE A 167 25.59 -7.83 -15.74
C ILE A 167 24.53 -8.17 -16.77
N ALA A 168 24.93 -8.06 -18.04
CA ALA A 168 24.17 -8.42 -19.22
C ALA A 168 23.75 -9.88 -19.19
N VAL A 169 22.52 -10.12 -19.63
CA VAL A 169 21.85 -11.43 -19.68
C VAL A 169 22.45 -12.30 -20.79
N THR A 170 23.07 -13.42 -20.42
CA THR A 170 23.09 -14.64 -21.26
C THR A 170 22.93 -15.85 -20.36
N GLY A 171 21.92 -16.66 -20.66
CA GLY A 171 21.36 -17.66 -19.74
C GLY A 171 22.11 -18.99 -19.60
N LYS A 172 21.52 -19.81 -18.72
CA LYS A 172 21.83 -21.17 -18.26
C LYS A 172 22.85 -21.27 -17.10
N GLU A 173 22.31 -21.49 -15.90
CA GLU A 173 22.51 -22.72 -15.08
C GLU A 173 21.90 -22.51 -13.67
N GLN A 174 21.30 -23.58 -13.11
CA GLN A 174 20.72 -23.58 -11.76
C GLN A 174 21.82 -23.60 -10.70
N ILE A 175 21.79 -22.69 -9.73
CA ILE A 175 22.65 -22.71 -8.53
C ILE A 175 21.77 -22.44 -7.29
N PRO A 176 21.93 -23.19 -6.19
CA PRO A 176 20.96 -23.26 -5.09
C PRO A 176 20.92 -21.96 -4.27
N ILE A 177 19.71 -21.48 -4.01
CA ILE A 177 19.46 -20.30 -3.19
C ILE A 177 19.62 -20.69 -1.72
N SER A 178 20.77 -20.37 -1.12
CA SER A 178 20.92 -20.31 0.33
C SER A 178 20.23 -19.04 0.84
N THR A 179 18.96 -19.15 1.20
CA THR A 179 18.29 -18.15 2.05
C THR A 179 18.70 -18.43 3.50
N GLN A 180 19.75 -17.78 4.00
CA GLN A 180 19.96 -17.69 5.45
C GLN A 180 20.22 -16.25 5.85
N SER A 181 19.30 -15.73 6.66
CA SER A 181 19.46 -14.49 7.39
C SER A 181 20.38 -14.83 8.57
N ASP A 182 21.62 -14.35 8.56
CA ASP A 182 22.62 -14.66 9.61
C ASP A 182 22.28 -14.12 11.03
N ARG A 183 21.06 -13.58 11.26
CA ARG A 183 20.63 -13.09 12.58
C ARG A 183 20.10 -14.23 13.45
N LYS A 184 20.94 -14.69 14.38
CA LYS A 184 20.67 -15.79 15.33
C LYS A 184 19.88 -15.32 16.55
N TYR A 185 18.56 -15.32 16.43
CA TYR A 185 17.65 -14.82 17.47
C TYR A 185 17.43 -15.80 18.63
N CYS A 186 17.27 -17.10 18.36
CA CYS A 186 16.81 -18.05 19.39
C CYS A 186 17.96 -18.70 20.18
N ILE A 187 17.63 -19.38 21.29
CA ILE A 187 18.57 -20.21 22.08
C ILE A 187 19.12 -21.40 21.31
N CYS A 188 18.42 -21.86 20.28
CA CYS A 188 18.92 -22.89 19.36
C CYS A 188 20.00 -22.35 18.41
N GLY A 189 20.26 -21.04 18.43
CA GLY A 189 21.16 -20.38 17.48
C GLY A 189 20.59 -20.23 16.07
N GLY A 190 19.30 -20.58 15.87
CA GLY A 190 18.60 -20.42 14.60
C GLY A 190 18.05 -19.00 14.40
N ASP A 191 17.78 -18.70 13.14
CA ASP A 191 17.14 -17.50 12.63
C ASP A 191 15.61 -17.61 12.65
N ASP A 192 14.95 -16.63 12.04
CA ASP A 192 13.51 -16.69 11.78
C ASP A 192 13.25 -17.59 10.56
N ASP A 193 13.08 -18.88 10.83
CA ASP A 193 12.80 -19.92 9.85
C ASP A 193 11.30 -20.18 9.64
N GLY A 194 10.45 -19.20 9.99
CA GLY A 194 9.00 -19.29 9.85
C GLY A 194 8.28 -20.05 10.98
N ARG A 195 9.01 -20.56 11.98
CA ARG A 195 8.40 -21.12 13.19
C ARG A 195 7.84 -20.00 14.07
N LYS A 196 6.71 -20.23 14.75
CA LYS A 196 6.12 -19.26 15.69
C LYS A 196 7.14 -18.83 16.75
N MET A 197 7.42 -17.53 16.83
CA MET A 197 8.33 -16.93 17.81
C MET A 197 7.60 -16.03 18.81
N ILE A 198 8.23 -15.81 19.97
CA ILE A 198 7.78 -14.87 20.99
C ILE A 198 8.93 -13.96 21.42
N LYS A 199 8.62 -12.68 21.66
CA LYS A 199 9.58 -11.67 22.10
C LYS A 199 9.67 -11.62 23.64
N CYS A 200 10.89 -11.51 24.16
CA CYS A 200 11.15 -11.19 25.56
C CYS A 200 11.04 -9.68 25.79
N GLU A 201 10.23 -9.27 26.76
CA GLU A 201 9.99 -7.84 27.11
C GLU A 201 11.04 -7.23 28.04
N SER A 202 12.21 -7.87 28.20
CA SER A 202 13.31 -7.32 29.00
C SER A 202 14.23 -6.51 28.09
N GLU A 203 14.49 -5.27 28.46
CA GLU A 203 15.33 -4.32 27.71
C GLU A 203 16.77 -4.84 27.50
N ASN A 204 17.27 -5.67 28.41
CA ASN A 204 18.63 -6.22 28.37
C ASN A 204 18.70 -7.69 27.90
N CYS A 205 17.68 -8.19 27.20
CA CYS A 205 17.68 -9.57 26.71
C CYS A 205 18.60 -9.73 25.49
N THR A 206 19.64 -10.56 25.60
CA THR A 206 20.61 -10.80 24.51
C THR A 206 20.01 -11.44 23.25
N LYS A 207 18.92 -12.21 23.40
CA LYS A 207 18.33 -13.01 22.33
C LYS A 207 17.06 -12.39 21.74
N VAL A 208 16.31 -11.66 22.56
CA VAL A 208 15.09 -10.90 22.21
C VAL A 208 13.93 -11.78 21.70
N TRP A 209 14.15 -12.75 20.80
CA TRP A 209 13.14 -13.60 20.17
C TRP A 209 13.44 -15.09 20.33
N PHE A 210 12.40 -15.89 20.60
CA PHE A 210 12.54 -17.31 20.88
C PHE A 210 11.48 -18.11 20.12
N HIS A 211 11.87 -19.21 19.46
CA HIS A 211 10.89 -20.14 18.91
C HIS A 211 10.07 -20.75 20.04
N THR A 212 8.74 -20.70 19.94
CA THR A 212 7.81 -21.25 20.93
C THR A 212 8.09 -22.73 21.24
N SER A 213 8.50 -23.50 20.23
CA SER A 213 8.92 -24.90 20.38
C SER A 213 10.22 -25.06 21.19
N CYS A 214 11.23 -24.20 20.98
CA CYS A 214 12.51 -24.24 21.71
C CYS A 214 12.34 -23.95 23.21
N ILE A 215 11.31 -23.20 23.59
CA ILE A 215 10.96 -22.88 24.99
C ILE A 215 9.74 -23.66 25.50
N LYS A 216 9.30 -24.69 24.75
CA LYS A 216 8.18 -25.58 25.09
C LYS A 216 6.86 -24.85 25.41
N LEU A 217 6.61 -23.72 24.78
CA LEU A 217 5.32 -23.03 24.83
C LEU A 217 4.36 -23.65 23.81
N LYS A 218 3.25 -24.22 24.30
CA LYS A 218 2.16 -24.71 23.43
C LYS A 218 1.32 -23.58 22.84
N HIS A 219 1.16 -22.49 23.60
CA HIS A 219 0.42 -21.31 23.19
C HIS A 219 1.18 -20.04 23.60
N VAL A 220 1.11 -19.01 22.77
CA VAL A 220 1.65 -17.68 23.08
C VAL A 220 0.73 -17.04 24.14
N PRO A 221 1.25 -16.69 25.33
CA PRO A 221 0.44 -16.02 26.36
C PRO A 221 -0.03 -14.64 25.86
N LYS A 222 -1.24 -14.25 26.27
CA LYS A 222 -1.72 -12.89 26.05
C LYS A 222 -1.09 -11.96 27.09
N GLY A 223 -0.18 -11.08 26.65
CA GLY A 223 0.49 -10.10 27.51
C GLY A 223 2.01 -10.22 27.49
N LYS A 224 2.67 -9.55 28.45
CA LYS A 224 4.14 -9.50 28.54
C LYS A 224 4.72 -10.89 28.85
N TRP A 225 5.79 -11.25 28.15
CA TRP A 225 6.51 -12.50 28.38
C TRP A 225 8.01 -12.26 28.56
N TYR A 226 8.62 -13.03 29.46
CA TYR A 226 10.03 -12.96 29.79
C TYR A 226 10.66 -14.35 29.64
N CYS A 227 11.84 -14.41 29.00
CA CYS A 227 12.59 -15.66 28.84
C CYS A 227 13.19 -16.13 30.17
N GLY A 228 13.62 -17.39 30.27
CA GLY A 228 14.15 -17.95 31.52
C GLY A 228 15.37 -17.23 32.11
N LYS A 229 16.08 -16.42 31.32
CA LYS A 229 17.20 -15.57 31.79
C LYS A 229 16.79 -14.19 32.28
N CYS A 230 15.58 -13.74 31.92
CA CYS A 230 15.06 -12.41 32.20
C CYS A 230 13.82 -12.43 33.12
N LYS A 231 13.52 -13.60 33.69
CA LYS A 231 12.54 -13.77 34.76
C LYS A 231 13.18 -13.55 36.12
#